data_AF-A0A7X1LHQ9-F1
#
_entry.id   AF-A0A7X1LHQ9-F1
#
_cell.length_a   1.000
_cell.length_b   1.000
_cell.length_c   1.000
_cell.angle_alpha   90.00
_cell.angle_beta   90.00
_cell.angle_gamma   90.00
#
_symmetry.space_group_name_H-M   'P 1'
#
loop_
_entity.id
_entity.type
_entity.pdbx_description
1 polymer ?
#
loop_
_entity_poly.entity_id
_entity_poly.type
_entity_poly.pdbx_seq_one_letter_code
_entity_poly.pdbx_strand_id
1 'polypeptide(L)'
;MYSQGETFYHTFDDEEFELTVLENLIIRDKEYLITEDFDGTNHIFLYDEDEDDLQLIDDSIEVNNVLDFWKDQYLGADDIGDWDDDEYYDREDSYDKDDYYDMDYDDEKDYY
;
A
#
# COMPACT_ATOMS: atom_id res chain seq x y z
N MET A 1 14.05 -3.49 18.42
CA MET A 1 13.57 -2.97 17.12
C MET A 1 12.98 -4.08 16.29
N TYR A 2 11.85 -3.79 15.65
CA TYR A 2 11.22 -4.64 14.65
C TYR A 2 11.95 -4.53 13.31
N SER A 3 11.83 -5.56 12.46
CA SER A 3 12.38 -5.51 11.11
C SER A 3 11.40 -4.86 10.13
N GLN A 4 11.90 -4.28 9.05
CA GLN A 4 11.05 -3.80 7.95
C GLN A 4 10.20 -4.96 7.39
N GLY A 5 8.90 -4.72 7.22
CA GLY A 5 7.91 -5.71 6.78
C GLY A 5 7.45 -6.69 7.88
N GLU A 6 7.92 -6.53 9.12
CA GLU A 6 7.43 -7.29 10.26
C GLU A 6 6.08 -6.75 10.72
N THR A 7 5.17 -7.64 11.11
CA THR A 7 3.85 -7.28 11.65
C THR A 7 3.82 -7.59 13.15
N PHE A 8 3.32 -6.66 13.95
CA PHE A 8 3.18 -6.81 15.40
C PHE A 8 1.85 -6.23 15.90
N TYR A 9 1.46 -6.65 17.10
CA TYR A 9 0.27 -6.14 17.76
C TYR A 9 0.68 -5.11 18.81
N HIS A 10 0.05 -3.95 18.79
CA HIS A 10 0.28 -2.90 19.78
C HIS A 10 -1.06 -2.36 20.27
N THR A 11 -1.17 -2.15 21.58
CA THR A 11 -2.38 -1.63 22.20
C THR A 11 -2.20 -0.16 22.50
N PHE A 12 -3.01 0.69 21.85
CA PHE A 12 -3.12 2.11 22.12
C PHE A 12 -4.59 2.53 22.01
N ASP A 13 -4.98 3.64 22.66
CA ASP A 13 -6.38 4.07 22.72
C ASP A 13 -7.39 3.01 23.20
N ASP A 14 -6.97 2.14 24.13
CA ASP A 14 -7.75 1.01 24.65
C ASP A 14 -8.15 -0.05 23.58
N GLU A 15 -7.57 0.00 22.38
CA GLU A 15 -7.79 -0.92 21.27
C GLU A 15 -6.46 -1.60 20.84
N GLU A 16 -6.54 -2.85 20.38
CA GLU A 16 -5.38 -3.58 19.86
C GLU A 16 -5.33 -3.43 18.34
N PHE A 17 -4.23 -2.89 17.83
CA PHE A 17 -3.99 -2.68 16.42
C PHE A 17 -2.93 -3.65 15.91
N GLU A 18 -3.19 -4.21 14.74
CA GLU A 18 -2.19 -4.96 13.96
C GLU A 18 -1.45 -3.96 13.06
N LEU A 19 -0.15 -3.83 13.30
CA LEU A 19 0.70 -2.83 12.65
C LEU A 19 1.81 -3.52 11.86
N THR A 20 1.99 -3.10 10.62
CA THR A 20 3.09 -3.55 9.77
C THR A 20 4.17 -2.49 9.71
N VAL A 21 5.42 -2.87 9.97
CA VAL A 21 6.56 -1.95 9.95
C VAL A 21 6.90 -1.58 8.52
N LEU A 22 6.77 -0.29 8.22
CA LEU A 22 7.17 0.28 6.93
C LEU A 22 8.66 0.61 6.91
N GLU A 23 9.17 1.31 7.93
CA GLU A 23 10.56 1.78 7.94
C GLU A 23 11.03 2.14 9.37
N ASN A 24 12.35 2.08 9.59
CA ASN A 24 13.00 2.51 10.83
C ASN A 24 13.91 3.70 10.49
N LEU A 25 13.71 4.83 11.16
CA LEU A 25 14.38 6.09 10.84
C LEU A 25 15.12 6.65 12.05
N ILE A 26 16.32 7.16 11.84
CA ILE A 26 17.08 7.85 12.89
C ILE A 26 17.17 9.33 12.54
N ILE A 27 16.53 10.18 13.34
CA ILE A 27 16.51 11.64 13.18
C ILE A 27 17.08 12.27 14.44
N ARG A 28 18.24 12.94 14.32
CA ARG A 28 18.91 13.66 15.42
C ARG A 28 19.07 12.80 16.69
N ASP A 29 19.60 11.59 16.51
CA ASP A 29 19.84 10.61 17.57
C ASP A 29 18.57 10.06 18.26
N LYS A 30 17.39 10.29 17.66
CA LYS A 30 16.14 9.63 18.06
C LYS A 30 15.73 8.62 17.00
N GLU A 31 15.23 7.47 17.45
CA GLU A 31 14.78 6.42 16.55
C GLU A 31 13.25 6.42 16.45
N TYR A 32 12.77 6.55 15.22
CA TYR A 32 11.37 6.58 14.85
C TYR A 32 11.02 5.32 14.07
N LEU A 33 9.85 4.76 14.34
CA LEU A 33 9.31 3.59 13.64
C LEU A 33 8.04 4.02 12.91
N ILE A 34 8.03 3.85 11.59
CA ILE A 34 6.85 4.09 10.76
C ILE A 34 6.14 2.76 10.56
N THR A 35 4.85 2.73 10.84
CA THR A 35 4.00 1.55 10.68
C THR A 35 2.71 1.89 9.95
N GLU A 36 2.08 0.89 9.36
CA GLU A 36 0.79 0.99 8.68
C GLU A 36 -0.20 -0.01 9.29
N ASP A 37 -1.44 0.42 9.53
CA ASP A 37 -2.53 -0.47 9.94
C ASP A 37 -3.27 -1.10 8.74
N PHE A 38 -4.26 -1.95 9.03
CA PHE A 38 -5.06 -2.62 7.99
C PHE A 38 -5.84 -1.65 7.09
N ASP A 39 -6.18 -0.46 7.59
CA ASP A 39 -6.92 0.57 6.86
C ASP A 39 -5.98 1.46 6.01
N GLY A 40 -4.67 1.24 6.07
CA GLY A 40 -3.66 2.05 5.38
C GLY A 40 -3.32 3.35 6.10
N THR A 41 -3.63 3.46 7.40
CA THR A 41 -3.25 4.62 8.22
C THR A 41 -1.84 4.43 8.75
N ASN A 42 -1.01 5.46 8.55
CA ASN A 42 0.35 5.46 9.07
C ASN A 42 0.39 5.89 10.54
N HIS A 43 0.94 5.03 11.39
CA HIS A 43 1.21 5.30 12.80
C HIS A 43 2.72 5.42 13.03
N ILE A 44 3.13 6.43 13.80
CA ILE A 44 4.55 6.71 14.05
C ILE A 44 4.84 6.56 15.53
N PHE A 45 5.86 5.76 15.82
CA PHE A 45 6.34 5.53 17.17
C PHE A 45 7.73 6.13 17.33
N LEU A 46 8.00 6.64 18.52
CA LEU A 46 9.33 6.95 19.01
C LEU A 46 9.81 5.78 19.86
N TYR A 47 10.99 5.26 19.58
CA TYR A 47 11.61 4.27 20.44
C TYR A 47 12.27 4.95 21.64
N ASP A 48 11.90 4.50 22.85
CA ASP A 48 12.53 4.91 24.10
C ASP A 48 13.62 3.90 24.48
N GLU A 49 14.89 4.30 24.37
CA GLU A 49 16.04 3.45 24.71
C GLU A 49 16.15 3.13 26.21
N ASP A 50 15.60 3.97 27.08
CA ASP A 50 15.66 3.80 28.53
C ASP A 50 14.59 2.80 29.03
N GLU A 51 13.38 2.86 28.44
CA GLU A 51 12.26 1.97 28.79
C GLU A 51 12.17 0.71 27.90
N ASP A 52 12.91 0.65 26.80
CA ASP A 52 12.84 -0.42 25.77
C ASP A 52 11.40 -0.62 25.26
N ASP A 53 10.69 0.50 25.03
CA ASP A 53 9.29 0.54 24.63
C ASP A 53 9.05 1.52 23.46
N LEU A 54 7.90 1.36 22.79
CA LEU A 54 7.46 2.22 21.70
C LEU A 54 6.41 3.21 22.18
N GLN A 55 6.70 4.50 22.03
CA GLN A 55 5.77 5.57 22.36
C GLN A 55 5.09 6.09 21.09
N LEU A 56 3.75 6.00 21.03
CA LEU A 56 2.98 6.60 19.94
C LEU A 56 3.13 8.12 19.93
N ILE A 57 3.33 8.70 18.76
CA ILE A 57 3.39 10.14 18.57
C ILE A 57 2.03 10.65 18.12
N ASP A 58 1.29 11.27 19.04
CA ASP A 58 -0.01 11.89 18.74
C ASP A 58 0.13 13.33 18.20
N ASP A 59 1.32 13.93 18.29
CA ASP A 59 1.53 15.29 17.79
C ASP A 59 1.58 15.29 16.26
N SER A 60 0.48 15.74 15.66
CA SER A 60 0.35 15.91 14.21
C SER A 60 1.51 16.66 13.55
N ILE A 61 2.13 17.64 14.22
CA ILE A 61 3.26 18.39 13.66
C ILE A 61 4.49 17.49 13.57
N GLU A 62 4.77 16.74 14.63
CA GLU A 62 5.91 15.81 14.67
C GLU A 62 5.71 14.65 13.70
N VAL A 63 4.50 14.08 13.64
CA VAL A 63 4.13 13.03 12.68
C VAL A 63 4.40 13.49 11.24
N ASN A 64 3.90 14.68 10.86
CA ASN A 64 4.11 15.22 9.52
C ASN A 64 5.60 15.46 9.22
N ASN A 65 6.38 15.97 10.18
CA ASN A 65 7.81 16.18 9.97
C ASN A 65 8.57 14.87 9.70
N VAL A 66 8.22 13.79 10.40
CA VAL A 66 8.84 12.47 10.19
C VAL A 66 8.42 11.89 8.84
N LEU A 67 7.14 12.00 8.47
CA LEU A 67 6.67 11.56 7.15
C LEU A 67 7.30 12.35 6.02
N ASP A 68 7.40 13.66 6.14
CA ASP A 68 8.03 14.51 5.12
C ASP A 68 9.51 14.16 4.97
N PHE A 69 10.21 13.89 6.08
CA PHE A 69 11.59 13.41 6.04
C PHE A 69 11.68 12.04 5.35
N TRP A 70 10.80 11.10 5.69
CA TRP A 70 10.76 9.79 5.06
C TRP A 70 10.51 9.89 3.55
N LYS A 71 9.52 10.68 3.15
CA LYS A 71 9.18 10.94 1.74
C LYS A 71 10.33 11.60 0.99
N ASP A 72 10.97 12.61 1.58
CA ASP A 72 12.11 13.29 0.95
C ASP A 72 13.31 12.35 0.74
N GLN A 73 13.63 11.53 1.76
CA GLN A 73 14.79 10.64 1.71
C GLN A 73 14.58 9.41 0.82
N TYR A 74 13.36 8.85 0.79
CA TYR A 74 13.09 7.57 0.14
C TYR A 74 12.18 7.65 -1.10
N LEU A 75 11.31 8.66 -1.17
CA LEU A 75 10.45 8.93 -2.35
C LEU A 75 10.96 10.12 -3.16
N GLY A 76 12.23 10.50 -2.97
CA GLY A 76 12.84 11.74 -3.42
C GLY A 76 12.30 12.26 -4.75
N ALA A 77 11.62 13.41 -4.68
CA ALA A 77 11.47 14.42 -5.72
C ALA A 77 11.07 13.98 -7.15
N ASP A 78 10.38 12.86 -7.32
CA ASP A 78 9.53 12.67 -8.50
C ASP A 78 8.10 12.55 -7.99
N ASP A 79 7.33 13.56 -8.36
CA ASP A 79 5.88 13.55 -8.39
C ASP A 79 5.39 12.14 -8.81
N ILE A 80 4.94 11.31 -7.87
CA ILE A 80 4.19 10.08 -8.17
C ILE A 80 2.76 10.48 -8.62
N GLY A 81 2.68 11.57 -9.38
CA GLY A 81 1.51 12.25 -9.91
C GLY A 81 1.30 12.02 -11.40
N ASP A 82 1.89 10.95 -11.96
CA ASP A 82 1.53 10.42 -13.27
C ASP A 82 0.75 9.08 -13.10
N TRP A 83 -0.27 9.09 -12.23
CA TRP A 83 -1.35 8.09 -12.28
C TRP A 83 -2.55 8.57 -13.12
N ASP A 84 -2.38 9.64 -13.89
CA ASP A 84 -3.29 10.05 -14.97
C ASP A 84 -2.59 9.80 -16.32
N ASP A 85 -2.55 8.56 -16.80
CA ASP A 85 -2.82 8.26 -18.24
C ASP A 85 -2.93 6.77 -18.59
N ASP A 86 -3.40 5.89 -17.69
CA ASP A 86 -3.97 4.63 -18.18
C ASP A 86 -5.47 4.85 -18.36
N GLU A 87 -5.80 5.58 -19.44
CA GLU A 87 -7.12 5.52 -20.08
C GLU A 87 -7.47 4.05 -20.24
N TYR A 88 -8.29 3.55 -19.32
CA TYR A 88 -8.92 2.24 -19.41
C TYR A 88 -9.64 2.18 -20.75
N TYR A 89 -9.02 1.51 -21.72
CA TYR A 89 -9.60 1.00 -22.95
C TYR A 89 -10.92 1.68 -23.32
N ASP A 90 -10.86 2.74 -24.13
CA ASP A 90 -11.94 2.98 -25.08
C ASP A 90 -11.95 1.78 -26.04
N ARG A 91 -12.53 0.66 -25.58
CA ARG A 91 -13.00 -0.40 -26.44
C ARG A 91 -14.16 0.22 -27.19
N GLU A 92 -13.85 0.90 -28.29
CA GLU A 92 -14.78 1.08 -29.39
C GLU A 92 -15.24 -0.32 -29.79
N ASP A 93 -16.36 -0.76 -29.20
CA ASP A 93 -17.18 -1.83 -29.76
C ASP A 93 -17.76 -1.28 -31.08
N SER A 94 -16.92 -1.22 -32.11
CA SER A 94 -17.37 -1.14 -33.48
C SER A 94 -18.03 -2.48 -33.81
N TYR A 95 -19.30 -2.61 -33.45
CA TYR A 95 -20.20 -3.61 -34.03
C TYR A 95 -20.39 -3.27 -35.51
N ASP A 96 -19.38 -3.59 -36.31
CA ASP A 96 -19.55 -3.69 -37.74
C ASP A 96 -20.26 -5.00 -38.04
N LYS A 97 -21.47 -4.77 -38.54
CA LYS A 97 -22.45 -5.70 -39.06
C LYS A 97 -21.89 -6.58 -40.18
N ASP A 98 -22.53 -7.74 -40.27
CA ASP A 98 -22.92 -8.45 -41.48
C ASP A 98 -22.03 -9.59 -42.02
N ASP A 99 -22.68 -10.76 -42.03
CA ASP A 99 -22.82 -11.72 -43.14
C ASP A 99 -22.08 -13.07 -43.11
N TYR A 100 -22.93 -14.11 -43.01
CA TYR A 100 -22.86 -15.43 -43.66
C TYR A 100 -21.62 -16.30 -43.46
N TYR A 101 -21.71 -17.27 -42.55
CA TYR A 101 -21.27 -18.63 -42.86
C TYR A 101 -22.33 -19.66 -42.43
N ASP A 102 -23.07 -20.07 -43.45
CA ASP A 102 -23.76 -21.35 -43.58
C ASP A 102 -22.82 -22.50 -43.15
N MET A 103 -23.14 -23.19 -42.06
CA MET A 103 -22.54 -24.48 -41.73
C MET A 103 -23.67 -25.47 -41.47
N ASP A 104 -23.97 -26.22 -42.51
CA ASP A 104 -24.71 -27.47 -42.49
C ASP A 104 -24.26 -28.36 -41.32
N TYR A 105 -25.18 -28.63 -40.40
CA TYR A 105 -25.03 -29.69 -39.40
C TYR A 105 -25.24 -31.05 -40.08
N ASP A 106 -24.16 -31.67 -40.54
CA ASP A 106 -24.13 -33.09 -40.92
C ASP A 106 -23.70 -33.91 -39.69
N ASP A 107 -24.63 -34.11 -38.77
CA ASP A 107 -24.48 -34.96 -37.58
C ASP A 107 -24.95 -36.37 -37.92
N GLU A 108 -24.05 -37.21 -38.46
CA GLU A 108 -24.14 -38.67 -38.39
C GLU A 108 -22.85 -39.28 -38.93
N LYS A 109 -22.04 -39.94 -38.06
CA LYS A 109 -21.33 -41.22 -38.33
C LYS A 109 -20.60 -41.77 -37.10
N ASP A 110 -21.30 -42.71 -36.46
CA ASP A 110 -20.86 -44.04 -36.02
C ASP A 110 -19.52 -44.22 -35.29
N TYR A 111 -19.62 -44.55 -33.99
CA TYR A 111 -18.71 -45.51 -33.36
C TYR A 111 -19.50 -46.56 -32.55
N TYR A 112 -19.38 -47.81 -33.02
CA TYR A 112 -19.78 -49.13 -32.47
C TYR A 112 -21.19 -49.67 -32.75
#